data_AF-A0A016SQ51-F1
#
_entry.id   AF-A0A016SQ51-F1
#
_cell.length_a   1.000
_cell.length_b   1.000
_cell.length_c   1.000
_cell.angle_alpha   90.00
_cell.angle_beta   90.00
_cell.angle_gamma   90.00
#
_symmetry.space_group_name_H-M   'P 1'
#
loop_
_entity.id
_entity.type
_entity.pdbx_description
1 polymer ?
#
loop_
_entity_poly.entity_id
_entity_poly.type
_entity_poly.pdbx_seq_one_letter_code
_entity_poly.pdbx_strand_id
1 'polypeptide(L)'
;MGCWCNTCICKPGLFRDSKGKCVDDCYSEPCGDPNALRAGCAQEKQCVPHCVQMVYNQTLPKWCRKEPCIPFACLCKGGYLFDMYRQKCIPYSECKRVEDLMELVWQADSDS
;
A
#
# COMPACT_ATOMS: atom_id res chain seq x y z
N MET A 1 -17.03 10.63 13.99
CA MET A 1 -17.51 9.29 13.60
C MET A 1 -18.56 9.47 12.51
N GLY A 2 -18.18 9.26 11.24
CA GLY A 2 -19.13 9.35 10.13
C GLY A 2 -19.76 7.98 9.86
N CYS A 3 -21.08 7.94 9.68
CA CYS A 3 -21.77 6.76 9.18
C CYS A 3 -21.40 6.53 7.70
N TRP A 4 -20.62 5.49 7.40
CA TRP A 4 -20.48 4.91 6.06
C TRP A 4 -21.40 3.67 5.90
N CYS A 5 -22.64 3.77 6.37
CA CYS A 5 -23.54 2.63 6.57
C CYS A 5 -24.41 2.24 5.35
N ASN A 6 -24.02 2.58 4.12
CA ASN A 6 -24.85 2.28 2.93
C ASN A 6 -24.09 1.52 1.83
N THR A 7 -22.85 1.08 2.08
CA THR A 7 -22.14 0.27 1.09
C THR A 7 -22.54 -1.19 1.26
N CYS A 8 -23.07 -1.81 0.20
CA CYS A 8 -23.25 -3.26 0.17
C CYS A 8 -21.90 -3.93 0.43
N ILE A 9 -21.79 -4.62 1.57
CA ILE A 9 -20.64 -5.47 1.85
C ILE A 9 -20.87 -6.85 1.24
N CYS A 10 -19.80 -7.46 0.75
CA CYS A 10 -19.85 -8.83 0.29
C CYS A 10 -20.04 -9.78 1.47
N LYS A 11 -20.70 -10.92 1.21
CA LYS A 11 -20.80 -12.00 2.20
C LYS A 11 -19.38 -12.44 2.61
N PRO A 12 -19.18 -12.94 3.84
CA PRO A 12 -17.88 -13.47 4.25
C PRO A 12 -17.31 -14.45 3.22
N GLY A 13 -16.05 -14.26 2.85
CA GLY A 13 -15.36 -15.06 1.82
C GLY A 13 -15.49 -14.55 0.39
N LEU A 14 -16.31 -13.52 0.13
CA LEU A 14 -16.41 -12.86 -1.16
C LEU A 14 -15.80 -11.45 -1.10
N PHE A 15 -15.28 -10.99 -2.25
CA PHE A 15 -14.58 -9.73 -2.42
C PHE A 15 -15.29 -8.89 -3.48
N ARG A 16 -15.24 -7.57 -3.32
CA ARG A 16 -15.88 -6.66 -4.29
C ARG A 16 -14.92 -6.39 -5.45
N ASP A 17 -15.34 -6.69 -6.67
CA ASP A 17 -14.61 -6.37 -7.89
C ASP A 17 -14.77 -4.89 -8.28
N SER A 18 -14.02 -4.43 -9.29
CA SER A 18 -14.09 -3.07 -9.86
C SER A 18 -15.45 -2.74 -10.49
N LYS A 19 -16.27 -3.74 -10.82
CA LYS A 19 -17.65 -3.57 -11.32
C LYS A 19 -18.67 -3.50 -10.17
N GLY A 20 -18.20 -3.60 -8.93
CA GLY A 20 -19.02 -3.55 -7.73
C GLY A 20 -19.73 -4.86 -7.38
N LYS A 21 -19.38 -5.98 -8.03
CA LYS A 21 -19.95 -7.32 -7.78
C LYS A 21 -19.13 -8.07 -6.73
N CYS A 22 -19.77 -8.99 -6.02
CA CYS A 22 -19.10 -9.88 -5.09
C CYS A 22 -18.65 -11.16 -5.82
N VAL A 23 -17.34 -11.39 -5.82
CA VAL A 23 -16.67 -12.52 -6.47
C VAL A 23 -15.84 -13.29 -5.44
N ASP A 24 -15.56 -14.55 -5.71
CA ASP A 24 -14.70 -15.41 -4.89
C ASP A 24 -13.21 -15.31 -5.29
N ASP A 25 -12.92 -14.76 -6.47
CA ASP A 25 -11.57 -14.52 -6.99
C ASP A 25 -11.40 -13.07 -7.48
N CYS A 26 -10.37 -12.39 -6.97
CA CYS A 26 -9.96 -11.03 -7.38
C CYS A 26 -8.56 -10.96 -8.03
N TYR A 27 -7.90 -12.07 -8.39
CA TYR A 27 -6.54 -12.05 -8.95
C TYR A 27 -6.41 -11.17 -10.20
N SER A 28 -7.45 -11.14 -11.03
CA SER A 28 -7.48 -10.36 -12.27
C SER A 28 -7.77 -8.87 -12.04
N GLU A 29 -8.18 -8.49 -10.82
CA GLU A 29 -8.55 -7.11 -10.53
C GLU A 29 -7.30 -6.23 -10.38
N PRO A 30 -7.18 -5.15 -11.16
CA PRO A 30 -6.01 -4.29 -11.09
C PRO A 30 -5.94 -3.58 -9.74
N CYS A 31 -4.73 -3.44 -9.21
CA CYS A 31 -4.48 -2.56 -8.09
C CYS A 31 -4.59 -1.09 -8.54
N GLY A 32 -4.94 -0.20 -7.61
CA GLY A 32 -5.03 1.24 -7.92
C GLY A 32 -3.68 1.89 -8.25
N ASP A 33 -2.58 1.20 -7.99
CA ASP A 33 -1.22 1.62 -8.32
C ASP A 33 -0.66 0.73 -9.46
N PRO A 34 -0.10 1.32 -10.54
CA PRO A 34 0.43 0.58 -11.69
C PRO A 34 1.68 -0.26 -11.34
N ASN A 35 2.37 0.07 -10.27
CA ASN A 35 3.53 -0.65 -9.75
C ASN A 35 3.16 -1.64 -8.64
N ALA A 36 1.86 -1.86 -8.41
CA ALA A 36 1.38 -2.90 -7.53
C ALA A 36 0.83 -4.10 -8.32
N LEU A 37 0.81 -5.26 -7.67
CA LEU A 37 0.20 -6.49 -8.16
C LEU A 37 -0.75 -7.02 -7.09
N ARG A 38 -1.81 -7.70 -7.57
CA ARG A 38 -2.74 -8.40 -6.70
C ARG A 38 -2.08 -9.70 -6.23
N ALA A 39 -1.98 -9.88 -4.92
CA ALA A 39 -1.39 -11.08 -4.35
C ALA A 39 -2.47 -11.94 -3.70
N GLY A 40 -2.33 -13.26 -3.83
CA GLY A 40 -3.19 -14.20 -3.10
C GLY A 40 -3.05 -14.07 -1.60
N CYS A 41 -1.88 -13.58 -1.18
CA CYS A 41 -1.57 -13.27 0.19
C CYS A 41 -0.66 -12.04 0.29
N ALA A 42 -1.07 -11.05 1.07
CA ALA A 42 -0.25 -9.90 1.41
C ALA A 42 -0.29 -9.62 2.91
N GLN A 43 0.72 -8.93 3.41
CA GLN A 43 0.72 -8.39 4.78
C GLN A 43 0.13 -6.97 4.80
N GLU A 44 -0.16 -6.44 5.99
CA GLU A 44 -0.52 -5.04 6.12
C GLU A 44 0.59 -4.12 5.60
N LYS A 45 0.22 -2.90 5.19
CA LYS A 45 1.14 -1.90 4.63
C LYS A 45 2.32 -1.57 5.58
N GLN A 46 2.15 -1.76 6.88
CA GLN A 46 3.17 -1.54 7.90
C GLN A 46 4.17 -2.70 8.02
N CYS A 47 3.81 -3.85 7.45
CA CYS A 47 4.57 -5.09 7.49
C CYS A 47 5.20 -5.45 6.14
N VAL A 48 5.01 -4.63 5.11
CA VAL A 48 5.72 -4.74 3.84
C VAL A 48 6.92 -3.78 3.81
N PRO A 49 7.98 -4.10 3.06
CA PRO A 49 9.10 -3.19 2.88
C PRO A 49 8.64 -1.81 2.37
N HIS A 50 9.02 -0.75 3.10
CA HIS A 50 8.66 0.62 2.78
C HIS A 50 9.86 1.57 2.88
N CYS A 51 9.79 2.73 2.23
CA CYS A 51 10.93 3.64 2.09
C CYS A 51 11.54 4.07 3.43
N VAL A 52 10.72 4.42 4.43
CA VAL A 52 11.19 4.82 5.77
C VAL A 52 12.06 3.72 6.39
N GLN A 53 11.63 2.45 6.28
CA GLN A 53 12.38 1.34 6.84
C GLN A 53 13.75 1.19 6.14
N MET A 54 13.78 1.29 4.82
CA MET A 54 15.01 1.17 4.03
C MET A 54 15.99 2.31 4.31
N VAL A 55 15.49 3.54 4.35
CA VAL A 55 16.29 4.75 4.56
C VAL A 55 16.92 4.79 5.95
N TYR A 56 16.17 4.42 6.99
CA TYR A 56 16.67 4.40 8.36
C TYR A 56 17.27 3.04 8.77
N ASN A 57 17.42 2.11 7.81
CA ASN A 57 17.91 0.75 8.02
C ASN A 57 17.21 0.02 9.19
N GLN A 58 15.90 0.21 9.31
CA GLN A 58 15.09 -0.37 10.36
C GLN A 58 14.68 -1.80 9.99
N THR A 59 14.37 -2.59 11.02
CA THR A 59 13.77 -3.91 10.81
C THR A 59 12.25 -3.80 10.92
N LEU A 60 11.54 -4.67 10.19
CA LEU A 60 10.08 -4.77 10.34
C LEU A 60 9.74 -5.13 11.79
N PRO A 61 8.61 -4.60 12.32
CA PRO A 61 8.16 -4.97 13.64
C PRO A 61 7.99 -6.48 13.81
N LYS A 62 8.37 -7.02 14.98
CA LYS A 62 8.32 -8.47 15.24
C LYS A 62 6.92 -9.07 15.08
N TRP A 63 5.86 -8.27 15.31
CA TRP A 63 4.47 -8.70 15.18
C TRP A 63 4.04 -8.96 13.74
N CYS A 64 4.73 -8.41 12.74
CA CYS A 64 4.49 -8.70 11.33
C CYS A 64 4.58 -10.18 10.98
N ARG A 65 5.43 -10.94 11.71
CA ARG A 65 5.55 -12.39 11.51
C ARG A 65 4.33 -13.18 11.94
N LYS A 66 3.46 -12.58 12.76
CA LYS A 66 2.26 -13.20 13.32
C LYS A 66 0.98 -12.68 12.69
N GLU A 67 1.07 -11.68 11.80
CA GLU A 67 -0.11 -11.13 11.16
C GLU A 67 -0.75 -12.15 10.23
N PRO A 68 -2.09 -12.24 10.25
CA PRO A 68 -2.81 -13.03 9.27
C PRO A 68 -2.58 -12.44 7.88
N CYS A 69 -2.47 -13.34 6.92
CA CYS A 69 -2.48 -13.01 5.52
C CYS A 69 -3.78 -12.26 5.14
N ILE A 70 -3.64 -11.15 4.40
CA ILE A 70 -4.76 -10.46 3.76
C ILE A 70 -4.90 -11.01 2.34
N PRO A 71 -5.98 -11.76 2.06
CA PRO A 71 -6.20 -12.31 0.72
C PRO A 71 -6.52 -11.19 -0.28
N PHE A 72 -5.99 -11.32 -1.50
CA PHE A 72 -6.23 -10.40 -2.62
C PHE A 72 -5.87 -8.93 -2.33
N ALA A 73 -4.97 -8.69 -1.38
CA ALA A 73 -4.41 -7.36 -1.17
C ALA A 73 -3.32 -7.04 -2.22
N CYS A 74 -3.05 -5.74 -2.37
CA CYS A 74 -2.07 -5.23 -3.31
C CYS A 74 -0.68 -5.18 -2.67
N LEU A 75 0.32 -5.71 -3.37
CA LEU A 75 1.74 -5.62 -3.01
C LEU A 75 2.50 -4.87 -4.09
N CYS A 76 3.57 -4.16 -3.71
CA CYS A 76 4.47 -3.59 -4.70
C CYS A 76 5.18 -4.68 -5.51
N LYS A 77 5.34 -4.44 -6.82
CA LYS A 77 6.12 -5.31 -7.72
C LYS A 77 7.59 -5.35 -7.26
N GLY A 78 8.32 -6.39 -7.66
CA GLY A 78 9.76 -6.48 -7.39
C GLY A 78 10.51 -5.25 -7.91
N GLY A 79 11.39 -4.68 -7.06
CA GLY A 79 12.10 -3.43 -7.35
C GLY A 79 11.38 -2.16 -6.91
N TYR A 80 10.13 -2.26 -6.45
CA TYR A 80 9.34 -1.16 -5.92
C TYR A 80 9.12 -1.31 -4.42
N LEU A 81 9.07 -0.18 -3.72
CA LEU A 81 8.80 -0.09 -2.29
C LEU A 81 7.58 0.77 -2.04
N PHE A 82 6.86 0.47 -0.97
CA PHE A 82 5.72 1.28 -0.58
C PHE A 82 6.20 2.59 0.04
N ASP A 83 5.74 3.72 -0.49
CA ASP A 83 5.91 5.04 0.11
C ASP A 83 4.66 5.35 0.94
N MET A 84 4.82 5.38 2.26
CA MET A 84 3.70 5.65 3.18
C MET A 84 3.15 7.07 3.06
N TYR A 85 3.97 8.04 2.62
CA TYR A 85 3.54 9.43 2.44
C TYR A 85 2.73 9.60 1.15
N ARG A 86 3.24 9.05 0.05
CA ARG A 86 2.56 9.11 -1.26
C ARG A 86 1.44 8.08 -1.41
N GLN A 87 1.40 7.08 -0.53
CA GLN A 87 0.50 5.92 -0.61
C GLN A 87 0.64 5.15 -1.94
N LYS A 88 1.86 5.04 -2.47
CA LYS A 88 2.17 4.49 -3.79
C LYS A 88 3.38 3.56 -3.77
N CYS A 89 3.49 2.70 -4.78
CA CYS A 89 4.67 1.88 -5.02
C CYS A 89 5.65 2.64 -5.92
N ILE A 90 6.80 3.03 -5.37
CA ILE A 90 7.84 3.77 -6.10
C ILE A 90 9.11 2.93 -6.23
N PRO A 91 9.94 3.16 -7.26
CA PRO A 91 11.24 2.50 -7.38
C PRO A 91 12.07 2.72 -6.12
N TYR A 92 12.87 1.71 -5.72
CA TYR A 92 13.71 1.82 -4.53
C TYR A 92 14.65 3.05 -4.56
N SER A 93 15.10 3.45 -5.76
CA SER A 93 15.98 4.60 -6.01
C SER A 93 15.31 5.94 -5.74
N GLU A 94 13.98 5.98 -5.65
CA GLU A 94 13.21 7.20 -5.37
C GLU A 94 12.88 7.37 -3.89
N CYS A 95 13.24 6.42 -3.03
CA CYS A 95 13.10 6.58 -1.59
C CYS A 95 14.05 7.69 -1.11
N LYS A 96 13.48 8.79 -0.60
CA LYS A 96 14.20 9.94 -0.03
C LYS A 96 14.08 9.96 1.49
N ARG A 97 15.04 10.58 2.20
CA ARG A 97 14.88 10.87 3.65
C ARG A 97 13.78 11.89 3.86
N VAL A 98 13.18 11.88 5.04
CA VAL A 98 12.20 12.89 5.45
C VAL A 98 12.83 14.29 5.40
N GLU A 99 14.11 14.42 5.77
CA GLU A 99 14.89 15.67 5.61
C GLU A 99 14.94 16.12 4.13
N ASP A 100 15.22 15.20 3.21
CA ASP A 100 15.28 15.48 1.76
C ASP A 100 13.88 15.76 1.15
N LEU A 101 12.81 15.30 1.80
CA LEU A 101 11.42 15.56 1.40
C LEU A 101 10.91 16.91 1.92
N MET A 102 11.34 17.34 3.12
CA MET A 102 10.99 18.65 3.67
C MET A 102 11.59 19.77 2.82
N GLU A 103 12.82 19.65 2.33
CA GLU A 103 13.42 20.65 1.42
C GLU A 103 12.59 20.86 0.14
N LEU A 104 12.01 19.79 -0.43
CA LEU A 104 11.14 19.89 -1.62
C LEU A 104 9.83 20.64 -1.36
N VAL A 105 9.29 20.58 -0.13
CA VAL A 105 8.07 21.33 0.24
C VAL A 105 8.39 22.82 0.32
N TRP A 106 9.50 23.20 0.95
CA TRP A 106 9.91 24.61 1.03
C TRP A 106 10.29 25.22 -0.32
N GLN A 107 10.89 24.45 -1.24
CA GLN A 107 11.15 24.93 -2.60
C GLN A 107 9.86 25.12 -3.41
N ALA A 108 8.86 24.25 -3.26
CA ALA A 108 7.58 24.40 -3.95
C ALA A 108 6.78 25.63 -3.45
N ASP A 109 6.90 25.98 -2.17
CA ASP A 109 6.24 27.14 -1.56
C ASP A 109 6.94 28.48 -1.87
N SER A 110 8.17 28.44 -2.41
CA SER A 110 8.95 29.64 -2.77
C SER A 110 8.72 30.13 -4.21
N ASP A 111 8.01 29.35 -5.02
CA ASP A 111 7.67 29.64 -6.42
C ASP A 111 6.17 29.99 -6.63
N SER A 112 5.44 30.34 -5.55
CA SER A 112 4.04 30.84 -5.60
C SER A 112 3.91 32.31 -5.23
#